data_AF-A0A7H0GKL7-F1
#
_entry.id   AF-A0A7H0GKL7-F1
#
_cell.length_a   1.000
_cell.length_b   1.000
_cell.length_c   1.000
_cell.angle_alpha   90.00
_cell.angle_beta   90.00
_cell.angle_gamma   90.00
#
_symmetry.space_group_name_H-M   'P 1'
#
loop_
_entity.id
_entity.type
_entity.pdbx_description
1 polymer ?
#
loop_
_entity_poly.entity_id
_entity_poly.type
_entity_poly.pdbx_seq_one_letter_code
_entity_poly.pdbx_strand_id
1 'polypeptide(L)'
;MALLVWLPELDTGIDEIDRQHRRIVEYINKLHEVRATHDREELGNVISEMVDYTLSHFVFEEALIENAGYMFAGPHKKVHELFTRRVAEMQSRFDSGEDVTAELHSMLSRWLFNHIRNEDHGYVDAAKTYLRMAQASGPSAEVTRIKAEVLRELEQRHKKKGWISRLFGG
;
A
#
# COMPACT_ATOMS: atom_id res chain seq x y z
N MET A 1 -14.53 20.19 8.66
CA MET A 1 -13.28 19.50 9.07
C MET A 1 -12.16 20.05 8.22
N ALA A 2 -10.93 20.13 8.74
CA ALA A 2 -9.80 20.69 8.02
C ALA A 2 -9.12 19.61 7.15
N LEU A 3 -8.43 20.04 6.09
CA LEU A 3 -7.50 19.21 5.34
C LEU A 3 -6.38 18.72 6.28
N LEU A 4 -5.96 17.48 6.07
CA LEU A 4 -4.81 16.90 6.72
C LEU A 4 -3.53 17.50 6.15
N VAL A 5 -2.64 17.90 7.04
CA VAL A 5 -1.30 18.40 6.69
C VAL A 5 -0.29 17.38 7.20
N TRP A 6 0.63 16.95 6.32
CA TRP A 6 1.72 16.07 6.72
C TRP A 6 2.66 16.79 7.68
N LEU A 7 3.00 16.15 8.79
CA LEU A 7 3.93 16.66 9.79
C LEU A 7 5.22 15.83 9.77
N PRO A 8 6.41 16.43 9.94
CA PRO A 8 7.68 15.69 9.98
C PRO A 8 7.73 14.57 11.02
N GLU A 9 6.97 14.68 12.10
CA GLU A 9 6.86 13.67 13.16
C GLU A 9 6.26 12.32 12.68
N LEU A 10 5.63 12.32 11.51
CA LEU A 10 5.04 11.13 10.90
C LEU A 10 6.02 10.40 9.99
N ASP A 11 7.18 10.99 9.70
CA ASP A 11 8.19 10.33 8.89
C ASP A 11 8.82 9.18 9.70
N THR A 12 8.71 7.97 9.17
CA THR A 12 9.39 6.77 9.65
C THR A 12 10.88 6.80 9.26
N GLY A 13 11.22 7.59 8.24
CA GLY A 13 12.54 7.64 7.61
C GLY A 13 12.81 6.41 6.74
N ILE A 14 11.77 5.70 6.32
CA ILE A 14 11.81 4.66 5.28
C ILE A 14 11.07 5.24 4.07
N ASP A 15 11.81 5.71 3.07
CA ASP A 15 11.28 6.52 1.96
C ASP A 15 10.02 5.95 1.30
N GLU A 16 9.98 4.62 1.10
CA GLU A 16 8.83 3.95 0.48
C GLU A 16 7.59 3.97 1.38
N ILE A 17 7.75 3.75 2.69
CA ILE A 17 6.66 3.82 3.67
C ILE A 17 6.14 5.26 3.77
N ASP A 18 7.05 6.24 3.90
CA ASP A 18 6.68 7.65 4.02
C ASP A 18 5.96 8.15 2.76
N ARG A 19 6.39 7.69 1.56
CA ARG A 19 5.68 7.96 0.30
C ARG A 19 4.28 7.37 0.29
N GLN A 20 4.13 6.13 0.75
CA GLN A 20 2.83 5.46 0.81
C GLN A 20 1.88 6.17 1.79
N HIS A 21 2.35 6.52 2.99
CA HIS A 21 1.56 7.27 3.97
C HIS A 21 1.10 8.64 3.45
N ARG A 22 2.00 9.39 2.79
CA ARG A 22 1.64 10.68 2.18
C ARG A 22 0.56 10.52 1.12
N ARG A 23 0.64 9.45 0.31
CA ARG A 23 -0.40 9.15 -0.68
C ARG A 23 -1.74 8.78 -0.04
N ILE A 24 -1.75 8.09 1.10
CA ILE A 24 -3.00 7.85 1.86
C ILE A 24 -3.58 9.18 2.39
N VAL A 25 -2.74 10.09 2.88
CA VAL A 25 -3.18 11.44 3.28
C VAL A 25 -3.80 12.21 2.11
N GLU A 26 -3.22 12.12 0.91
CA GLU A 26 -3.79 12.72 -0.31
C GLU A 26 -5.20 12.17 -0.60
N TYR A 27 -5.42 10.86 -0.48
CA TYR A 27 -6.76 10.28 -0.66
C TYR A 27 -7.76 10.75 0.39
N ILE A 28 -7.35 10.85 1.67
CA ILE A 28 -8.22 11.36 2.73
C ILE A 28 -8.62 12.82 2.45
N ASN A 29 -7.68 13.64 1.98
CA ASN A 29 -7.93 15.02 1.58
C ASN A 29 -8.84 15.10 0.34
N LYS A 30 -8.62 14.25 -0.66
CA LYS A 30 -9.49 14.17 -1.83
C LYS A 30 -10.91 13.77 -1.45
N LEU A 31 -11.08 12.83 -0.51
CA LEU A 31 -12.39 12.51 0.06
C LEU A 31 -13.03 13.74 0.71
N HIS A 32 -12.27 14.56 1.44
CA HIS A 32 -12.76 15.82 2.01
C HIS A 32 -13.30 16.77 0.94
N GLU A 33 -12.55 16.96 -0.14
CA GLU A 33 -12.87 17.89 -1.23
C GLU A 33 -14.11 17.44 -2.01
N VAL A 34 -14.15 16.17 -2.42
CA VAL A 34 -15.25 15.63 -3.23
C VAL A 34 -16.57 15.65 -2.48
N ARG A 35 -16.55 15.48 -1.15
CA ARG A 35 -17.76 15.62 -0.32
C ARG A 35 -18.47 16.96 -0.49
N ALA A 36 -17.76 18.04 -0.79
CA ALA A 36 -18.39 19.34 -1.02
C ALA A 36 -19.20 19.39 -2.33
N THR A 37 -18.86 18.55 -3.31
CA THR A 37 -19.52 18.50 -4.62
C THR A 37 -20.83 17.71 -4.61
N HIS A 38 -21.01 16.84 -3.61
CA HIS A 38 -22.12 15.87 -3.51
C HIS A 38 -22.22 14.91 -4.71
N ASP A 39 -21.15 14.78 -5.51
CA ASP A 39 -21.06 13.77 -6.56
C ASP A 39 -20.83 12.39 -5.96
N ARG A 40 -21.87 11.56 -5.99
CA ARG A 40 -21.86 10.22 -5.39
C ARG A 40 -20.97 9.24 -6.16
N GLU A 41 -20.86 9.39 -7.47
CA GLU A 41 -20.01 8.54 -8.30
C GLU A 41 -18.54 8.85 -8.02
N GLU A 42 -18.18 10.14 -7.99
CA GLU A 42 -16.82 10.57 -7.65
C GLU A 42 -16.46 10.15 -6.21
N LEU A 43 -17.39 10.25 -5.25
CA LEU A 43 -17.19 9.77 -3.88
C LEU A 43 -16.92 8.26 -3.85
N GLY A 44 -17.71 7.46 -4.58
CA GLY A 44 -17.51 6.01 -4.66
C GLY A 44 -16.14 5.65 -5.21
N ASN A 45 -15.71 6.32 -6.28
CA ASN A 45 -14.40 6.11 -6.89
C ASN A 45 -13.27 6.45 -5.92
N VAL A 46 -13.32 7.62 -5.26
CA VAL A 46 -12.30 8.02 -4.27
C VAL A 46 -12.24 7.05 -3.09
N ILE A 47 -13.39 6.59 -2.60
CA ILE A 47 -13.44 5.60 -1.52
C ILE A 47 -12.76 4.31 -2.00
N SER A 48 -13.14 3.76 -3.15
CA SER A 48 -12.58 2.52 -3.67
C SER A 48 -11.06 2.60 -3.86
N GLU A 49 -10.57 3.64 -4.54
CA GLU A 49 -9.14 3.84 -4.80
C GLU A 49 -8.32 3.95 -3.51
N MET A 50 -8.85 4.67 -2.53
CA MET A 50 -8.23 4.81 -1.21
C MET A 50 -8.17 3.48 -0.46
N VAL A 51 -9.25 2.69 -0.48
CA VAL A 51 -9.28 1.35 0.14
C VAL A 51 -8.24 0.45 -0.51
N ASP A 52 -8.26 0.34 -1.84
CA ASP A 52 -7.33 -0.49 -2.59
C ASP A 52 -5.88 -0.10 -2.31
N TYR A 53 -5.58 1.20 -2.31
CA TYR A 53 -4.24 1.69 -2.03
C TYR A 53 -3.81 1.38 -0.59
N THR A 54 -4.69 1.57 0.40
CA THR A 54 -4.39 1.28 1.81
C THR A 54 -4.11 -0.22 2.03
N LEU A 55 -4.89 -1.10 1.38
CA LEU A 55 -4.63 -2.55 1.43
C LEU A 55 -3.29 -2.91 0.79
N SER A 56 -2.95 -2.29 -0.35
CA SER A 56 -1.65 -2.53 -0.99
C SER A 56 -0.47 -2.09 -0.12
N HIS A 57 -0.64 -0.99 0.63
CA HIS A 57 0.33 -0.51 1.60
C HIS A 57 0.52 -1.51 2.74
N PHE A 58 -0.55 -2.02 3.36
CA PHE A 58 -0.46 -3.03 4.41
C PHE A 58 0.24 -4.30 3.93
N VAL A 59 -0.04 -4.76 2.71
CA VAL A 59 0.64 -5.94 2.14
C VAL A 59 2.15 -5.70 2.01
N PHE A 60 2.55 -4.52 1.54
CA PHE A 60 3.95 -4.13 1.42
C PHE A 60 4.64 -4.08 2.79
N GLU A 61 4.02 -3.40 3.74
CA GLU A 61 4.53 -3.21 5.10
C GLU A 61 4.63 -4.52 5.87
N GLU A 62 3.59 -5.35 5.84
CA GLU A 62 3.59 -6.68 6.47
C GLU A 62 4.73 -7.54 5.94
N ALA A 63 4.94 -7.55 4.61
CA ALA A 63 6.04 -8.29 4.00
C ALA A 63 7.40 -7.71 4.43
N LEU A 64 7.54 -6.39 4.51
CA LEU A 64 8.77 -5.75 4.97
C LEU A 64 9.11 -6.16 6.41
N ILE A 65 8.15 -6.04 7.34
CA ILE A 65 8.41 -6.27 8.76
C ILE A 65 8.53 -7.76 9.11
N GLU A 66 7.85 -8.64 8.36
CA GLU A 66 8.01 -10.09 8.47
C GLU A 66 9.43 -10.52 8.04
N ASN A 67 9.89 -10.04 6.87
CA ASN A 67 11.25 -10.32 6.40
C ASN A 67 12.33 -9.69 7.28
N ALA A 68 12.03 -8.56 7.93
CA ALA A 68 12.91 -7.94 8.91
C ALA A 68 12.98 -8.68 10.24
N GLY A 69 12.15 -9.72 10.44
CA GLY A 69 12.09 -10.48 11.69
C GLY A 69 11.53 -9.68 12.86
N TYR A 70 10.67 -8.69 12.60
CA TYR A 70 10.06 -7.88 13.65
C TYR A 70 9.16 -8.75 14.55
N MET A 71 9.47 -8.79 15.85
CA MET A 71 8.80 -9.70 16.78
C MET A 71 7.28 -9.49 16.92
N PHE A 72 6.80 -8.29 16.61
CA PHE A 72 5.37 -7.94 16.66
C PHE A 72 4.70 -7.88 15.29
N ALA A 73 5.29 -8.47 14.24
CA ALA A 73 4.68 -8.53 12.90
C ALA A 73 3.28 -9.17 12.91
N GLY A 74 3.09 -10.25 13.67
CA GLY A 74 1.78 -10.90 13.84
C GLY A 74 0.72 -9.98 14.47
N PRO A 75 0.97 -9.38 15.66
CA PRO A 75 0.11 -8.36 16.25
C PRO A 75 -0.18 -7.17 15.33
N HIS A 76 0.83 -6.63 14.65
CA HIS A 76 0.68 -5.49 13.75
C HIS A 76 -0.28 -5.82 12.58
N LYS A 77 -0.12 -6.99 11.95
CA LYS A 77 -1.08 -7.52 10.96
C LYS A 77 -2.51 -7.63 11.48
N LYS A 78 -2.72 -7.97 12.75
CA LYS A 78 -4.06 -8.01 13.34
C LYS A 78 -4.69 -6.63 13.47
N VAL A 79 -3.90 -5.58 13.70
CA VAL A 79 -4.36 -4.20 13.66
C VAL A 79 -4.84 -3.83 12.24
N HIS A 80 -4.09 -4.21 11.20
CA HIS A 80 -4.50 -4.02 9.80
C HIS A 80 -5.77 -4.76 9.43
N GLU A 81 -5.90 -6.04 9.82
CA GLU A 81 -7.09 -6.84 9.55
C GLU A 81 -8.35 -6.24 10.19
N LEU A 82 -8.24 -5.72 11.42
CA LEU A 82 -9.35 -5.06 12.11
C LEU A 82 -9.77 -3.77 11.40
N PHE A 83 -8.79 -2.95 10.98
CA PHE A 83 -9.07 -1.72 10.26
C PHE A 83 -9.70 -1.99 8.89
N THR A 84 -9.17 -2.96 8.15
CA THR A 84 -9.69 -3.42 6.85
C THR A 84 -11.17 -3.80 6.95
N ARG A 85 -11.55 -4.58 7.97
CA ARG A 85 -12.96 -4.94 8.20
C ARG A 85 -13.84 -3.71 8.41
N ARG A 86 -13.37 -2.74 9.19
CA ARG A 86 -14.14 -1.52 9.47
C ARG A 86 -14.29 -0.64 8.23
N VAL A 87 -13.26 -0.55 7.40
CA VAL A 87 -13.31 0.17 6.12
C VAL A 87 -14.27 -0.51 5.13
N ALA A 88 -14.24 -1.84 5.03
CA ALA A 88 -15.17 -2.60 4.20
C ALA A 88 -16.63 -2.42 4.64
N GLU A 89 -16.89 -2.34 5.95
CA GLU A 89 -18.23 -2.03 6.49
C GLU A 89 -18.70 -0.63 6.06
N MET A 90 -17.81 0.37 6.10
CA MET A 90 -18.13 1.73 5.61
C MET A 90 -18.43 1.74 4.11
N GLN A 91 -17.63 1.03 3.31
CA GLN A 91 -17.85 0.93 1.87
C GLN A 91 -19.21 0.27 1.57
N SER A 92 -19.54 -0.83 2.24
CA SER A 92 -20.84 -1.50 2.07
C SER A 92 -22.03 -0.61 2.45
N ARG A 93 -21.92 0.16 3.55
CA ARG A 93 -22.93 1.15 3.95
C ARG A 93 -23.06 2.26 2.91
N PHE A 94 -21.93 2.77 2.41
CA PHE A 94 -21.92 3.73 1.31
C PHE A 94 -22.65 3.16 0.10
N ASP A 95 -22.28 1.99 -0.40
CA ASP A 95 -22.90 1.35 -1.57
C ASP A 95 -24.41 1.12 -1.39
N SER A 96 -24.87 0.92 -0.15
CA SER A 96 -26.28 0.73 0.20
C SER A 96 -27.12 2.02 0.22
N GLY A 97 -26.51 3.19 -0.04
CA GLY A 97 -27.22 4.48 -0.07
C GLY A 97 -26.84 5.44 1.05
N GLU A 98 -26.14 4.98 2.08
CA GLU A 98 -25.87 5.79 3.27
C GLU A 98 -24.78 6.84 3.02
N ASP A 99 -24.92 8.03 3.60
CA ASP A 99 -23.84 9.01 3.65
C ASP A 99 -22.93 8.73 4.86
N VAL A 100 -21.89 7.95 4.63
CA VAL A 100 -20.85 7.64 5.63
C VAL A 100 -19.63 8.55 5.51
N THR A 101 -19.63 9.50 4.58
CA THR A 101 -18.38 10.15 4.13
C THR A 101 -17.71 10.98 5.23
N ALA A 102 -18.49 11.62 6.10
CA ALA A 102 -18.00 12.34 7.28
C ALA A 102 -17.38 11.40 8.32
N GLU A 103 -18.08 10.30 8.61
CA GLU A 103 -17.66 9.27 9.55
C GLU A 103 -16.36 8.62 9.08
N LEU A 104 -16.33 8.21 7.81
CA LEU A 104 -15.20 7.58 7.14
C LEU A 104 -13.97 8.51 7.18
N HIS A 105 -14.10 9.76 6.77
CA HIS A 105 -12.99 10.72 6.86
C HIS A 105 -12.46 10.85 8.29
N SER A 106 -13.33 11.02 9.29
CA SER A 106 -12.93 11.16 10.70
C SER A 106 -12.19 9.91 11.21
N MET A 107 -12.70 8.73 10.86
CA MET A 107 -12.12 7.45 11.23
C MET A 107 -10.73 7.27 10.60
N LEU A 108 -10.60 7.47 9.29
CA LEU A 108 -9.35 7.32 8.56
C LEU A 108 -8.28 8.29 9.08
N SER A 109 -8.64 9.57 9.25
CA SER A 109 -7.72 10.58 9.78
C SER A 109 -7.17 10.18 11.13
N ARG A 110 -8.05 9.83 12.09
CA ARG A 110 -7.63 9.46 13.44
C ARG A 110 -6.81 8.18 13.45
N TRP A 111 -7.25 7.18 12.69
CA TRP A 111 -6.57 5.89 12.64
C TRP A 111 -5.17 6.03 12.07
N LEU A 112 -5.01 6.69 10.92
CA LEU A 112 -3.70 6.83 10.25
C LEU A 112 -2.66 7.50 11.16
N PHE A 113 -2.96 8.67 11.74
CA PHE A 113 -1.97 9.33 12.60
C PHE A 113 -1.66 8.54 13.87
N ASN A 114 -2.66 7.86 14.46
CA ASN A 114 -2.45 7.05 15.65
C ASN A 114 -1.63 5.80 15.32
N HIS A 115 -1.89 5.18 14.17
CA HIS A 115 -1.21 3.98 13.71
C HIS A 115 0.25 4.26 13.41
N ILE A 116 0.53 5.28 12.58
CA ILE A 116 1.91 5.70 12.29
C ILE A 116 2.72 5.92 13.56
N ARG A 117 2.17 6.72 14.49
CA ARG A 117 2.90 7.10 15.71
C ARG A 117 3.13 5.94 16.69
N ASN A 118 2.17 5.05 16.84
CA ASN A 118 2.20 4.06 17.92
C ASN A 118 2.53 2.64 17.46
N GLU A 119 2.33 2.34 16.17
CA GLU A 119 2.53 1.01 15.59
C GLU A 119 3.73 1.05 14.62
N ASP A 120 3.72 1.94 13.62
CA ASP A 120 4.68 1.88 12.51
C ASP A 120 6.09 2.25 12.94
N HIS A 121 6.21 3.27 13.80
CA HIS A 121 7.48 3.64 14.43
C HIS A 121 8.10 2.47 15.21
N GLY A 122 7.30 1.50 15.67
CA GLY A 122 7.77 0.33 16.42
C GLY A 122 8.67 -0.62 15.60
N TYR A 123 8.47 -0.73 14.29
CA TYR A 123 9.28 -1.63 13.46
C TYR A 123 10.46 -0.94 12.76
N VAL A 124 10.57 0.39 12.83
CA VAL A 124 11.50 1.18 12.02
C VAL A 124 12.94 0.69 12.13
N ASP A 125 13.41 0.38 13.34
CA ASP A 125 14.78 -0.09 13.56
C ASP A 125 15.06 -1.46 12.94
N ALA A 126 14.10 -2.39 13.07
CA ALA A 126 14.18 -3.71 12.46
C ALA A 126 14.19 -3.61 10.93
N ALA A 127 13.24 -2.85 10.37
CA ALA A 127 13.12 -2.64 8.94
C ALA A 127 14.35 -1.94 8.34
N LYS A 128 14.85 -0.86 8.95
CA LYS A 128 16.07 -0.18 8.48
C LYS A 128 17.31 -1.08 8.56
N THR A 129 17.40 -1.94 9.56
CA THR A 129 18.50 -2.91 9.66
C THR A 129 18.43 -3.93 8.55
N TYR A 130 17.25 -4.51 8.31
CA TYR A 130 17.00 -5.43 7.21
C TYR A 130 17.32 -4.81 5.85
N LEU A 131 16.83 -3.59 5.58
CA LEU A 131 17.06 -2.88 4.31
C LEU A 131 18.55 -2.60 4.07
N ARG A 132 19.30 -2.19 5.10
CA ARG A 132 20.76 -2.01 5.02
C ARG A 132 21.48 -3.32 4.71
N MET A 133 21.09 -4.42 5.35
CA MET A 133 21.66 -5.74 5.08
C MET A 133 21.34 -6.23 3.66
N ALA A 134 20.10 -6.02 3.20
CA ALA A 134 19.68 -6.37 1.84
C ALA A 134 20.47 -5.57 0.78
N GLN A 135 20.72 -4.29 1.03
CA GLN A 135 21.56 -3.45 0.16
C GLN A 135 23.04 -3.85 0.19
N ALA A 136 23.58 -4.16 1.38
CA ALA A 136 24.97 -4.58 1.55
C ALA A 136 25.27 -5.97 0.97
N SER A 137 24.26 -6.85 0.93
CA SER A 137 24.37 -8.18 0.34
C SER A 137 24.51 -8.16 -1.19
N GLY A 138 24.27 -7.00 -1.82
CA GLY A 138 24.16 -6.86 -3.28
C GLY A 138 23.07 -7.80 -3.84
N PRO A 139 22.78 -7.76 -5.15
CA PRO A 139 22.14 -8.92 -5.74
C PRO A 139 23.13 -10.07 -5.60
N SER A 140 22.77 -11.11 -4.82
CA SER A 140 23.55 -12.35 -4.77
C SER A 140 23.87 -12.77 -6.20
N ALA A 141 25.09 -13.26 -6.44
CA ALA A 141 25.48 -13.79 -7.74
C ALA A 141 24.44 -14.80 -8.26
N GLU A 142 23.76 -15.51 -7.35
CA GLU A 142 22.67 -16.42 -7.63
C GLU A 142 21.39 -15.71 -8.07
N VAL A 143 20.96 -14.65 -7.40
CA VAL A 143 19.77 -13.84 -7.79
C VAL A 143 20.01 -13.16 -9.14
N THR A 144 21.21 -12.63 -9.37
CA THR A 144 21.60 -12.03 -10.66
C THR A 144 21.57 -13.08 -11.77
N ARG A 145 22.10 -14.27 -11.51
CA ARG A 145 22.12 -15.39 -12.46
C ARG A 145 20.71 -15.88 -12.78
N ILE A 146 19.87 -16.09 -11.77
CA ILE A 146 18.47 -16.54 -11.94
C ILE A 146 17.71 -15.49 -12.75
N LYS A 147 17.84 -14.20 -12.42
CA LYS A 147 17.20 -13.12 -13.18
C LYS A 147 17.64 -13.11 -14.64
N ALA A 148 18.93 -13.30 -14.91
CA ALA A 148 19.46 -13.39 -16.28
C ALA A 148 19.00 -14.66 -17.03
N GLU A 149 18.78 -15.76 -16.33
CA GLU A 149 18.27 -17.01 -16.90
C GLU A 149 16.78 -16.89 -17.27
N VAL A 150 15.95 -16.33 -16.38
CA VAL A 150 14.53 -16.06 -16.63
C VAL A 150 14.34 -15.09 -17.81
N LEU A 151 15.12 -14.01 -17.87
CA LEU A 151 15.08 -13.06 -18.99
C LEU A 151 15.38 -13.75 -20.33
N ARG A 152 16.39 -14.62 -20.37
CA ARG A 152 16.74 -15.39 -21.58
C ARG A 152 15.64 -16.37 -21.98
N GLU A 153 14.99 -17.04 -21.02
CA GLU A 153 13.85 -17.90 -21.33
C GLU A 153 12.67 -17.13 -21.90
N LEU A 154 12.35 -15.95 -21.34
CA LEU A 154 11.26 -15.11 -21.81
C LEU A 154 11.52 -14.61 -23.24
N GLU A 155 12.75 -14.18 -23.55
CA GLU A 155 13.15 -13.81 -24.91
C GLU A 155 13.04 -14.99 -25.89
N GLN A 156 13.47 -16.18 -25.49
CA GLN A 156 13.34 -17.39 -26.33
C GLN A 156 11.87 -17.77 -26.57
N ARG A 157 11.00 -17.64 -25.55
CA ARG A 157 9.56 -17.88 -25.68
C ARG A 157 8.90 -16.83 -26.58
N HIS A 158 9.26 -15.56 -26.45
CA HIS A 158 8.79 -14.49 -27.35
C HIS A 158 9.23 -14.72 -28.79
N LYS A 159 10.49 -15.14 -29.01
CA LYS A 159 11.01 -15.48 -30.34
C LYS A 159 10.30 -16.71 -30.93
N LYS A 160 10.03 -17.74 -30.13
CA LYS A 160 9.24 -18.91 -30.55
C LYS A 160 7.79 -18.55 -30.87
N LYS A 161 7.12 -17.73 -30.05
CA LYS A 161 5.75 -17.24 -30.33
C LYS A 161 5.71 -16.38 -31.59
N GLY A 162 6.68 -15.50 -31.80
CA GLY A 162 6.79 -14.69 -33.02
C GLY A 162 7.08 -15.53 -34.27
N TRP A 163 7.86 -16.60 -34.15
CA TRP A 163 8.12 -17.56 -35.23
C TRP A 163 6.86 -18.38 -35.58
N ILE A 164 6.12 -18.87 -34.57
CA ILE A 164 4.84 -19.58 -34.76
C ILE A 164 3.81 -18.66 -35.43
N SER A 165 3.70 -17.40 -34.98
CA SER A 165 2.77 -16.43 -35.57
C SER A 165 3.08 -16.11 -37.04
N ARG A 166 4.33 -16.27 -37.49
CA ARG A 166 4.73 -16.08 -38.90
C ARG A 166 4.51 -17.31 -39.78
N LEU A 167 4.42 -18.51 -39.19
CA LEU A 167 4.18 -19.76 -39.92
C LEU A 167 2.69 -20.03 -40.19
N PHE A 168 1.79 -19.50 -39.35
CA PHE A 168 0.35 -19.72 -39.45
C PHE A 168 -0.45 -18.46 -39.82
N GLY A 169 0.23 -17.35 -40.14
CA GLY A 169 -0.37 -16.06 -40.49
C GLY A 169 -0.07 -15.63 -41.93
N GLY A 170 -0.40 -16.49 -42.89
CA GLY A 170 -0.37 -16.21 -44.33
C GLY A 170 -1.67 -16.68 -44.99
#